data_AF-A0A842QE73-F1
#
_entry.id   AF-A0A842QE73-F1
#
_cell.length_a   1.000
_cell.length_b   1.000
_cell.length_c   1.000
_cell.angle_alpha   90.00
_cell.angle_beta   90.00
_cell.angle_gamma   90.00
#
_symmetry.space_group_name_H-M   'P 1'
#
loop_
_entity.id
_entity.type
_entity.pdbx_description
1 polymer ?
#
loop_
_entity_poly.entity_id
_entity_poly.type
_entity_poly.pdbx_seq_one_letter_code
_entity_poly.pdbx_strand_id
1 'polypeptide(L)'
;MDLPMYQSQELGKIVKKAKRDARTVNVGLVYELYPTVWNLEGDRPERKEELAPFFEEVTAMMDMNEQVEPLLEDYHARMDKMIESLGGRSINLSSQWRFITGLGAPHPTETGFKWERNIGVPYLPGSSVKGAVKAWMRLSEKEDEFPTMFDKESADPVILFDAYPTSKPELDVDILNVHYKKYYEGDAPPADYLSPTPVFFLAVAPRTEFRFRIAPRDPECDLDRIEKVLQRTAAELGFGAKTSVGYGQFVSM
;
A
#
# COMPACT_ATOMS: atom_id res chain seq x y z
N MET A 1 14.22 5.67 30.12
CA MET A 1 13.11 6.50 29.63
C MET A 1 11.99 5.51 29.39
N ASP A 2 11.15 5.31 30.40
CA ASP A 2 10.06 4.33 30.33
C ASP A 2 9.04 4.86 29.33
N LEU A 3 9.03 4.27 28.14
CA LEU A 3 7.94 4.50 27.19
C LEU A 3 6.65 4.11 27.92
N PRO A 4 5.59 4.92 27.86
CA PRO A 4 4.29 4.54 28.37
C PRO A 4 3.73 3.45 27.45
N MET A 5 4.28 2.24 27.56
CA MET A 5 3.66 1.06 26.99
C MET A 5 2.37 0.88 27.77
N TYR A 6 1.25 0.88 27.04
CA TYR A 6 -0.01 0.36 27.56
C TYR A 6 0.27 -0.87 28.39
N GLN A 7 -0.29 -0.94 29.60
CA GLN A 7 -0.17 -2.16 30.41
C GLN A 7 -0.62 -3.32 29.53
N SER A 8 0.20 -4.37 29.44
CA SER A 8 -0.01 -5.52 28.57
C SER A 8 -1.44 -6.11 28.67
N GLN A 9 -2.03 -6.04 29.87
CA GLN A 9 -3.40 -6.44 30.16
C GLN A 9 -4.49 -5.58 29.47
N GLU A 10 -4.23 -4.29 29.23
CA GLU A 10 -5.15 -3.37 28.53
C GLU A 10 -5.12 -3.61 27.01
N LEU A 11 -3.94 -3.85 26.44
CA LEU A 11 -3.78 -4.17 25.01
C LEU A 11 -4.56 -5.43 24.62
N GLY A 12 -4.49 -6.48 25.44
CA GLY A 12 -5.25 -7.71 25.20
C GLY A 12 -6.77 -7.51 25.17
N LYS A 13 -7.31 -6.58 25.97
CA LYS A 13 -8.74 -6.23 25.94
C LYS A 13 -9.11 -5.43 24.69
N ILE A 14 -8.26 -4.49 24.28
CA ILE A 14 -8.47 -3.68 23.08
C ILE A 14 -8.49 -4.57 21.83
N VAL A 15 -7.51 -5.47 21.70
CA VAL A 15 -7.45 -6.44 20.60
C VAL A 15 -8.68 -7.33 20.57
N LYS A 16 -9.10 -7.90 21.72
CA LYS A 16 -10.32 -8.72 21.80
C LYS A 16 -11.57 -7.95 21.40
N LYS A 17 -11.65 -6.67 21.79
CA LYS A 17 -12.75 -5.78 21.38
C LYS A 17 -12.73 -5.51 19.88
N ALA A 18 -11.57 -5.20 19.30
CA ALA A 18 -11.40 -5.01 17.85
C ALA A 18 -11.86 -6.24 17.06
N LYS A 19 -11.50 -7.46 17.52
CA LYS A 19 -11.98 -8.73 16.96
C LYS A 19 -13.49 -8.87 17.01
N ARG A 20 -14.10 -8.56 18.16
CA ARG A 20 -15.55 -8.64 18.34
C ARG A 20 -16.28 -7.63 17.45
N ASP A 21 -15.71 -6.45 17.29
CA ASP A 21 -16.28 -5.33 16.55
C ASP A 21 -15.77 -5.31 15.09
N ALA A 22 -15.30 -6.44 14.54
CA ALA A 22 -14.63 -6.54 13.23
C ALA A 22 -15.45 -5.95 12.06
N ARG A 23 -16.78 -5.96 12.17
CA ARG A 23 -17.70 -5.39 11.16
C ARG A 23 -17.59 -3.87 11.00
N THR A 24 -17.09 -3.18 12.02
CA THR A 24 -17.05 -1.71 12.09
C THR A 24 -15.69 -1.17 12.52
N VAL A 25 -14.69 -2.03 12.72
CA VAL A 25 -13.36 -1.61 13.14
C VAL A 25 -12.60 -0.96 11.98
N ASN A 26 -11.79 0.05 12.25
CA ASN A 26 -10.83 0.54 11.25
C ASN A 26 -9.67 -0.47 11.16
N VAL A 27 -9.57 -1.20 10.06
CA VAL A 27 -8.60 -2.29 9.87
C VAL A 27 -7.17 -1.77 9.87
N GLY A 28 -6.91 -0.63 9.20
CA GLY A 28 -5.59 0.02 9.19
C GLY A 28 -5.13 0.44 10.59
N LEU A 29 -6.04 0.93 11.43
CA LEU A 29 -5.75 1.26 12.83
C LEU A 29 -5.34 0.02 13.64
N VAL A 30 -6.03 -1.11 13.44
CA VAL A 30 -5.68 -2.38 14.09
C VAL A 30 -4.29 -2.83 13.64
N TYR A 31 -4.03 -2.77 12.33
CA TYR A 31 -2.74 -3.14 11.78
C TYR A 31 -1.61 -2.29 12.35
N GLU A 32 -1.73 -0.96 12.31
CA GLU A 32 -0.64 -0.06 12.68
C GLU A 32 -0.42 0.08 14.19
N LEU A 33 -1.50 0.16 14.99
CA LEU A 33 -1.40 0.48 16.42
C LEU A 33 -1.67 -0.69 17.36
N TYR A 34 -2.36 -1.73 16.89
CA TYR A 34 -2.73 -2.87 17.73
C TYR A 34 -2.31 -4.24 17.14
N PRO A 35 -1.07 -4.38 16.61
CA PRO A 35 -0.66 -5.63 15.99
C PRO A 35 -0.58 -6.75 17.03
N THR A 36 -1.22 -7.88 16.75
CA THR A 36 -1.32 -9.03 17.66
C THR A 36 -0.08 -9.94 17.62
N VAL A 37 1.08 -9.32 17.40
CA VAL A 37 2.37 -9.97 17.10
C VAL A 37 3.30 -10.06 18.31
N TRP A 38 2.83 -9.61 19.48
CA TRP A 38 3.58 -9.62 20.73
C TRP A 38 3.06 -10.72 21.66
N ASN A 39 3.98 -11.45 22.28
CA ASN A 39 3.75 -12.15 23.53
C ASN A 39 3.86 -11.16 24.68
N LEU A 40 2.82 -11.16 25.52
CA LEU A 40 2.62 -10.21 26.60
C LEU A 40 2.71 -10.88 27.98
N GLU A 41 2.96 -12.19 28.03
CA GLU A 41 3.11 -13.00 29.24
C GLU A 41 4.54 -12.89 29.78
N GLY A 42 4.91 -11.73 30.32
CA GLY A 42 6.24 -11.49 30.89
C GLY A 42 6.47 -10.03 31.31
N ASP A 43 7.66 -9.75 31.87
CA ASP A 43 8.05 -8.39 32.28
C ASP A 43 8.28 -7.45 31.09
N ARG A 44 8.52 -8.00 29.89
CA ARG A 44 8.72 -7.26 28.64
C ARG A 44 7.98 -7.93 27.48
N PRO A 45 7.43 -7.16 26.53
CA PRO A 45 6.87 -7.72 25.32
C PRO A 45 7.93 -8.40 24.46
N GLU A 46 7.64 -9.61 24.00
CA GLU A 46 8.49 -10.37 23.10
C GLU A 46 7.76 -10.58 21.77
N ARG A 47 8.45 -10.49 20.63
CA ARG A 47 7.78 -10.71 19.33
C ARG A 47 7.51 -12.20 19.14
N LYS A 48 6.31 -12.54 18.66
CA LYS A 48 5.96 -13.91 18.27
C LYS A 48 6.82 -14.37 17.09
N GLU A 49 7.14 -15.66 17.06
CA GLU A 49 7.86 -16.28 15.94
C GLU A 49 6.96 -16.40 14.70
N GLU A 50 5.70 -16.81 14.89
CA GLU A 50 4.73 -16.95 13.81
C GLU A 50 3.88 -15.70 13.65
N LEU A 51 4.05 -15.01 12.52
CA LEU A 51 3.34 -13.77 12.20
C LEU A 51 2.16 -13.97 11.22
N ALA A 52 2.10 -15.11 10.52
CA ALA A 52 1.02 -15.42 9.58
C ALA A 52 -0.40 -15.27 10.17
N PRO A 53 -0.68 -15.74 11.40
CA PRO A 53 -2.02 -15.60 11.99
C PRO A 53 -2.48 -14.14 12.16
N PHE A 54 -1.54 -13.20 12.33
CA PHE A 54 -1.89 -11.78 12.42
C PHE A 54 -2.35 -11.23 11.06
N PHE A 55 -1.68 -11.61 9.97
CA PHE A 55 -2.11 -11.18 8.63
C PHE A 55 -3.45 -11.81 8.24
N GLU A 56 -3.66 -13.08 8.55
CA GLU A 56 -4.95 -13.76 8.35
C GLU A 56 -6.09 -13.09 9.14
N GLU A 57 -5.81 -12.68 10.38
CA GLU A 57 -6.75 -11.91 11.20
C GLU A 57 -7.11 -10.57 10.55
N VAL A 58 -6.12 -9.83 10.04
CA VAL A 58 -6.33 -8.54 9.37
C VAL A 58 -7.13 -8.71 8.08
N THR A 59 -6.84 -9.73 7.27
CA THR A 59 -7.63 -10.09 6.09
C THR A 59 -9.08 -10.38 6.47
N ALA A 60 -9.31 -11.24 7.46
CA ALA A 60 -10.66 -11.57 7.91
C ALA A 60 -11.43 -10.35 8.44
N MET A 61 -10.76 -9.42 9.13
CA MET A 61 -11.37 -8.16 9.56
C MET A 61 -11.81 -7.29 8.38
N MET A 62 -11.02 -7.20 7.30
CA MET A 62 -11.42 -6.48 6.08
C MET A 62 -12.64 -7.14 5.42
N ASP A 63 -12.63 -8.46 5.29
CA ASP A 63 -13.72 -9.20 4.66
C ASP A 63 -15.05 -9.01 5.40
N MET A 64 -15.01 -9.06 6.73
CA MET A 64 -16.18 -8.85 7.59
C MET A 64 -16.61 -7.38 7.69
N ASN A 65 -15.78 -6.42 7.25
CA ASN A 65 -16.08 -5.00 7.44
C ASN A 65 -17.24 -4.55 6.56
N GLU A 66 -18.27 -3.98 7.18
CA GLU A 66 -19.49 -3.49 6.52
C GLU A 66 -19.42 -1.97 6.29
N GLN A 67 -18.47 -1.26 6.89
CA GLN A 67 -18.34 0.21 6.82
C GLN A 67 -17.41 0.70 5.72
N VAL A 68 -16.43 -0.12 5.31
CA VAL A 68 -15.43 0.28 4.31
C VAL A 68 -16.09 0.70 2.99
N GLU A 69 -17.02 -0.11 2.46
CA GLU A 69 -17.69 0.18 1.18
C GLU A 69 -18.40 1.55 1.17
N PRO A 70 -19.36 1.84 2.08
CA PRO A 70 -20.04 3.13 2.06
C PRO A 70 -19.11 4.32 2.34
N LEU A 71 -18.08 4.16 3.19
CA LEU A 71 -17.11 5.23 3.46
C LEU A 71 -16.24 5.54 2.23
N LEU A 72 -15.89 4.51 1.46
CA LEU A 72 -15.10 4.61 0.25
C LEU A 72 -15.91 5.25 -0.90
N GLU A 73 -17.18 4.86 -1.06
CA GLU A 73 -18.13 5.50 -1.98
C GLU A 73 -18.26 7.00 -1.69
N ASP A 74 -18.49 7.35 -0.43
CA ASP A 74 -18.58 8.73 0.05
C ASP A 74 -17.29 9.52 -0.20
N TYR A 75 -16.13 8.88 0.01
CA TYR A 75 -14.82 9.47 -0.25
C TYR A 75 -14.63 9.74 -1.74
N HIS A 76 -14.97 8.78 -2.59
CA HIS A 76 -14.92 8.96 -4.04
C HIS A 76 -15.84 10.06 -4.53
N ALA A 77 -17.08 10.13 -4.04
CA ALA A 77 -18.02 11.19 -4.40
C ALA A 77 -17.48 12.58 -4.05
N ARG A 78 -16.80 12.74 -2.91
CA ARG A 78 -16.15 14.02 -2.53
C ARG A 78 -14.94 14.32 -3.40
N MET A 79 -14.07 13.33 -3.62
CA MET A 79 -12.87 13.51 -4.43
C MET A 79 -13.20 13.81 -5.88
N ASP A 80 -14.16 13.12 -6.48
CA ASP A 80 -14.51 13.31 -7.88
C ASP A 80 -15.08 14.71 -8.13
N LYS A 81 -15.92 15.24 -7.22
CA LYS A 81 -16.36 16.65 -7.27
C LYS A 81 -15.19 17.64 -7.19
N MET A 82 -14.21 17.37 -6.33
CA MET A 82 -13.00 18.20 -6.24
C MET A 82 -12.20 18.15 -7.54
N ILE A 83 -12.00 16.96 -8.11
CA ILE A 83 -11.26 16.78 -9.36
C ILE A 83 -11.96 17.48 -10.53
N GLU A 84 -13.28 17.35 -10.64
CA GLU A 84 -14.10 18.08 -11.62
C GLU A 84 -13.91 19.60 -11.49
N SER A 85 -13.93 20.14 -10.26
CA SER A 85 -13.73 21.58 -10.03
C SER A 85 -12.34 22.09 -10.41
N LEU A 86 -11.34 21.20 -10.45
CA LEU A 86 -9.98 21.50 -10.87
C LEU A 86 -9.77 21.30 -12.38
N GLY A 87 -10.80 20.89 -13.13
CA GLY A 87 -10.66 20.50 -14.54
C GLY A 87 -9.82 19.23 -14.73
N GLY A 88 -9.75 18.40 -13.69
CA GLY A 88 -9.06 17.11 -13.73
C GLY A 88 -9.93 15.97 -14.24
N ARG A 89 -9.41 14.75 -14.13
CA ARG A 89 -10.10 13.51 -14.52
C ARG A 89 -9.73 12.34 -13.60
N SER A 90 -10.64 11.37 -13.52
CA SER A 90 -10.45 10.11 -12.81
C SER A 90 -10.24 8.97 -13.82
N ILE A 91 -9.29 8.09 -13.54
CA ILE A 91 -8.89 6.97 -14.40
C ILE A 91 -8.91 5.71 -13.54
N ASN A 92 -9.74 4.75 -13.92
CA ASN A 92 -9.82 3.47 -13.24
C ASN A 92 -8.86 2.47 -13.89
N LEU A 93 -7.99 1.83 -13.09
CA LEU A 93 -7.08 0.79 -13.56
C LEU A 93 -7.14 -0.40 -12.61
N SER A 94 -7.09 -1.61 -13.16
CA SER A 94 -7.19 -2.85 -12.37
C SER A 94 -5.86 -3.56 -12.26
N SER A 95 -5.55 -4.04 -11.06
CA SER A 95 -4.33 -4.82 -10.83
C SER A 95 -4.41 -6.14 -11.58
N GLN A 96 -3.38 -6.49 -12.34
CA GLN A 96 -3.34 -7.79 -13.04
C GLN A 96 -3.11 -8.95 -12.05
N TRP A 97 -2.26 -8.69 -11.05
CA TRP A 97 -1.93 -9.61 -9.98
C TRP A 97 -1.94 -8.88 -8.63
N ARG A 98 -1.35 -9.47 -7.60
CA ARG A 98 -1.26 -8.86 -6.27
C ARG A 98 -0.56 -7.51 -6.31
N PHE A 99 -1.04 -6.60 -5.48
CA PHE A 99 -0.48 -5.26 -5.35
C PHE A 99 -0.01 -5.03 -3.91
N ILE A 100 1.21 -4.51 -3.74
CA ILE A 100 1.79 -4.25 -2.43
C ILE A 100 2.11 -2.76 -2.33
N THR A 101 1.58 -2.11 -1.30
CA THR A 101 1.86 -0.70 -1.00
C THR A 101 2.64 -0.58 0.31
N GLY A 102 3.75 0.15 0.30
CA GLY A 102 4.47 0.50 1.53
C GLY A 102 5.20 -0.63 2.25
N LEU A 103 5.64 -1.67 1.54
CA LEU A 103 6.35 -2.81 2.13
C LEU A 103 7.56 -2.43 3.02
N GLY A 104 8.26 -1.34 2.66
CA GLY A 104 9.41 -0.83 3.41
C GLY A 104 9.07 0.09 4.58
N ALA A 105 7.80 0.30 4.91
CA ALA A 105 7.43 1.08 6.08
C ALA A 105 7.80 0.33 7.37
N PRO A 106 8.34 1.03 8.40
CA PRO A 106 8.72 0.39 9.66
C PRO A 106 7.47 -0.15 10.35
N HIS A 107 7.48 -1.44 10.67
CA HIS A 107 6.37 -2.12 11.34
C HIS A 107 6.91 -3.29 12.17
N PRO A 108 6.29 -3.66 13.31
CA PRO A 108 6.72 -4.80 14.13
C PRO A 108 6.85 -6.15 13.40
N THR A 109 6.11 -6.35 12.30
CA THR A 109 6.21 -7.54 11.45
C THR A 109 7.39 -7.52 10.48
N GLU A 110 8.23 -6.47 10.50
CA GLU A 110 9.31 -6.19 9.52
C GLU A 110 8.82 -5.92 8.08
N THR A 111 7.54 -6.14 7.82
CA THR A 111 6.87 -5.89 6.55
C THR A 111 5.78 -4.86 6.76
N GLY A 112 5.96 -3.66 6.21
CA GLY A 112 4.98 -2.58 6.32
C GLY A 112 3.83 -2.71 5.32
N PHE A 113 2.80 -1.91 5.52
CA PHE A 113 1.70 -1.75 4.59
C PHE A 113 1.11 -0.34 4.73
N LYS A 114 0.65 0.28 3.64
CA LYS A 114 0.09 1.65 3.68
C LYS A 114 -1.42 1.62 3.73
N TRP A 115 -1.95 2.20 4.80
CA TRP A 115 -3.38 2.35 5.04
C TRP A 115 -3.81 3.80 4.96
N GLU A 116 -4.96 4.07 4.34
CA GLU A 116 -5.65 5.34 4.51
C GLU A 116 -6.21 5.37 5.93
N ARG A 117 -5.91 6.46 6.64
CA ARG A 117 -6.06 6.54 8.09
C ARG A 117 -7.51 6.47 8.57
N ASN A 118 -8.46 7.02 7.81
CA ASN A 118 -9.83 7.24 8.27
C ASN A 118 -10.76 6.08 7.87
N ILE A 119 -10.63 5.59 6.64
CA ILE A 119 -11.43 4.52 6.04
C ILE A 119 -10.81 3.16 6.37
N GLY A 120 -9.48 3.08 6.54
CA GLY A 120 -8.79 1.84 6.86
C GLY A 120 -8.60 0.91 5.66
N VAL A 121 -8.46 1.47 4.45
CA VAL A 121 -8.18 0.71 3.21
C VAL A 121 -6.73 0.86 2.76
N PRO A 122 -6.14 -0.12 2.07
CA PRO A 122 -4.91 0.08 1.32
C PRO A 122 -5.03 1.24 0.32
N TYR A 123 -3.98 2.03 0.18
CA TYR A 123 -3.91 3.05 -0.86
C TYR A 123 -2.50 3.17 -1.45
N LEU A 124 -2.42 3.74 -2.64
CA LEU A 124 -1.17 4.08 -3.30
C LEU A 124 -0.95 5.60 -3.20
N PRO A 125 0.09 6.06 -2.50
CA PRO A 125 0.39 7.49 -2.41
C PRO A 125 0.66 8.12 -3.79
N GLY A 126 0.17 9.32 -4.03
CA GLY A 126 0.38 10.10 -5.25
C GLY A 126 1.84 10.44 -5.49
N SER A 127 2.65 10.53 -4.43
CA SER A 127 4.11 10.63 -4.54
C SER A 127 4.74 9.38 -5.16
N SER A 128 4.22 8.19 -4.85
CA SER A 128 4.63 6.92 -5.47
C SER A 128 4.20 6.87 -6.93
N VAL A 129 2.97 7.29 -7.25
CA VAL A 129 2.49 7.40 -8.63
C VAL A 129 3.39 8.33 -9.44
N LYS A 130 3.65 9.53 -8.92
CA LYS A 130 4.54 10.53 -9.52
C LYS A 130 5.96 10.01 -9.70
N GLY A 131 6.51 9.33 -8.70
CA GLY A 131 7.83 8.72 -8.77
C GLY A 131 7.93 7.69 -9.90
N ALA A 132 6.93 6.81 -10.00
CA ALA A 132 6.86 5.79 -11.05
C ALA A 132 6.69 6.41 -12.45
N VAL A 133 5.81 7.41 -12.59
CA VAL A 133 5.62 8.14 -13.86
C VAL A 133 6.91 8.80 -14.32
N LYS A 134 7.59 9.51 -13.41
CA LYS A 134 8.89 10.11 -13.72
C LYS A 134 9.90 9.03 -14.13
N ALA A 135 9.99 7.93 -13.39
CA ALA A 135 10.90 6.83 -13.73
C ALA A 135 10.62 6.22 -15.11
N TRP A 136 9.35 5.96 -15.44
CA TRP A 136 8.96 5.44 -16.75
C TRP A 136 9.32 6.40 -17.89
N MET A 137 9.07 7.70 -17.71
CA MET A 137 9.44 8.73 -18.69
C MET A 137 10.96 8.76 -18.94
N ARG A 138 11.78 8.61 -17.89
CA ARG A 138 13.25 8.51 -18.04
C ARG A 138 13.67 7.28 -18.82
N LEU A 139 13.11 6.12 -18.45
CA LEU A 139 13.42 4.84 -19.10
C LEU A 139 12.97 4.79 -20.56
N SER A 140 11.94 5.55 -20.91
CA SER A 140 11.38 5.63 -22.26
C SER A 140 11.96 6.78 -23.09
N GLU A 141 12.96 7.51 -22.58
CA GLU A 141 13.57 8.68 -23.22
C GLU A 141 12.54 9.76 -23.62
N LYS A 142 11.53 9.95 -22.76
CA LYS A 142 10.38 10.86 -22.95
C LYS A 142 10.39 12.05 -21.98
N GLU A 143 11.55 12.39 -21.41
CA GLU A 143 11.67 13.52 -20.48
C GLU A 143 11.29 14.86 -21.14
N ASP A 144 11.63 15.02 -22.43
CA ASP A 144 11.30 16.21 -23.23
C ASP A 144 9.80 16.42 -23.44
N GLU A 145 8.97 15.39 -23.18
CA GLU A 145 7.52 15.50 -23.26
C GLU A 145 6.95 16.35 -22.11
N PHE A 146 7.63 16.36 -20.95
CA PHE A 146 7.23 17.07 -19.73
C PHE A 146 8.45 17.59 -18.96
N PRO A 147 9.23 18.52 -19.53
CA PRO A 147 10.51 18.94 -18.96
C PRO A 147 10.39 19.56 -17.56
N THR A 148 9.29 20.27 -17.30
CA THR A 148 8.98 20.88 -16.00
C THR A 148 8.77 19.86 -14.88
N MET A 149 8.48 18.59 -15.18
CA MET A 149 8.46 17.53 -14.17
C MET A 149 9.84 17.11 -13.72
N PHE A 150 10.89 17.40 -14.48
CA PHE A 150 12.26 16.97 -14.14
C PHE A 150 13.08 18.12 -13.58
N ASP A 151 12.62 19.36 -13.75
CA ASP A 151 13.16 20.53 -13.10
C ASP A 151 12.90 20.50 -11.58
N LYS A 152 13.94 20.73 -10.80
CA LYS A 152 13.86 20.78 -9.33
C LYS A 152 13.39 22.14 -8.80
N GLU A 153 13.50 23.19 -9.62
CA GLU A 153 13.15 24.56 -9.24
C GLU A 153 11.71 24.91 -9.64
N SER A 154 11.12 24.14 -10.55
CA SER A 154 9.74 24.31 -11.01
C SER A 154 8.76 23.34 -10.33
N ALA A 155 7.53 23.79 -10.15
CA ALA A 155 6.44 22.90 -9.78
C ALA A 155 6.00 22.07 -10.99
N ASP A 156 5.70 20.78 -10.77
CA ASP A 156 5.14 19.93 -11.84
C ASP A 156 3.85 20.55 -12.41
N PRO A 157 3.62 20.46 -13.73
CA PRO A 157 2.45 21.05 -14.39
C PRO A 157 1.14 20.29 -14.10
N VAL A 158 1.23 19.10 -13.48
CA VAL A 158 0.11 18.24 -13.13
C VAL A 158 0.15 17.84 -11.65
N ILE A 159 -1.01 17.67 -11.06
CA ILE A 159 -1.21 17.12 -9.72
C ILE A 159 -1.60 15.65 -9.89
N LEU A 160 -0.78 14.76 -9.32
CA LEU A 160 -1.04 13.32 -9.24
C LEU A 160 -1.49 13.01 -7.81
N PHE A 161 -2.74 12.60 -7.65
CA PHE A 161 -3.33 12.32 -6.35
C PHE A 161 -3.07 10.87 -5.90
N ASP A 162 -3.36 10.61 -4.63
CA ASP A 162 -3.42 9.27 -4.08
C ASP A 162 -4.47 8.42 -4.84
N ALA A 163 -4.13 7.16 -5.10
CA ALA A 163 -5.03 6.20 -5.72
C ALA A 163 -5.58 5.22 -4.67
N TYR A 164 -6.88 4.98 -4.74
CA TYR A 164 -7.64 4.18 -3.79
C TYR A 164 -8.41 3.10 -4.53
N PRO A 165 -8.69 1.94 -3.91
CA PRO A 165 -9.54 0.92 -4.51
C PRO A 165 -10.93 1.51 -4.78
N THR A 166 -11.63 1.04 -5.81
CA THR A 166 -12.98 1.55 -6.17
C THR A 166 -14.11 0.92 -5.37
N SER A 167 -13.87 -0.25 -4.81
CA SER A 167 -14.74 -0.97 -3.88
C SER A 167 -13.93 -1.50 -2.70
N LYS A 168 -14.58 -2.09 -1.70
CA LYS A 168 -13.89 -2.75 -0.59
C LYS A 168 -12.88 -3.77 -1.16
N PRO A 169 -11.58 -3.62 -0.89
CA PRO A 169 -10.58 -4.52 -1.42
C PRO A 169 -10.55 -5.82 -0.63
N GLU A 170 -10.25 -6.91 -1.32
CA GLU A 170 -9.87 -8.18 -0.69
C GLU A 170 -8.35 -8.16 -0.43
N LEU A 171 -7.93 -8.74 0.70
CA LEU A 171 -6.53 -8.76 1.12
C LEU A 171 -5.99 -10.18 1.12
N ASP A 172 -4.78 -10.35 0.60
CA ASP A 172 -4.09 -11.64 0.55
C ASP A 172 -2.88 -11.64 1.50
N VAL A 173 -2.61 -12.79 2.11
CA VAL A 173 -1.36 -13.07 2.78
C VAL A 173 -0.43 -13.78 1.78
N ASP A 174 0.73 -13.19 1.53
CA ASP A 174 1.73 -13.75 0.63
C ASP A 174 3.05 -13.99 1.37
N ILE A 175 3.95 -14.76 0.77
CA ILE A 175 5.15 -15.31 1.40
C ILE A 175 6.40 -15.06 0.58
N LEU A 176 7.48 -14.67 1.25
CA LEU A 176 8.82 -14.60 0.68
C LEU A 176 9.74 -15.57 1.43
N ASN A 177 10.31 -16.54 0.73
CA ASN A 177 11.28 -17.46 1.32
C ASN A 177 12.71 -16.95 1.09
N VAL A 178 13.35 -16.45 2.15
CA VAL A 178 14.73 -15.97 2.08
C VAL A 178 15.69 -17.13 2.38
N HIS A 179 16.38 -17.63 1.35
CA HIS A 179 17.32 -18.76 1.48
C HIS A 179 18.65 -18.37 2.13
N TYR A 180 19.09 -17.12 1.94
CA TYR A 180 20.45 -16.68 2.34
C TYR A 180 20.44 -15.70 3.53
N LYS A 181 19.44 -15.80 4.42
CA LYS A 181 19.29 -14.87 5.56
C LYS A 181 20.57 -14.80 6.42
N LYS A 182 21.09 -15.95 6.84
CA LYS A 182 22.32 -16.07 7.64
C LYS A 182 23.56 -15.50 6.94
N TYR A 183 23.59 -15.53 5.61
CA TYR A 183 24.68 -14.92 4.85
C TYR A 183 24.61 -13.39 4.88
N TYR A 184 23.42 -12.82 4.70
CA TYR A 184 23.22 -11.38 4.79
C TYR A 184 23.44 -10.84 6.22
N GLU A 185 23.23 -11.66 7.24
CA GLU A 185 23.53 -11.34 8.64
C GLU A 185 25.02 -11.49 8.99
N GLY A 186 25.83 -12.12 8.12
CA GLY A 186 27.27 -12.34 8.33
C GLY A 186 27.61 -13.59 9.15
N ASP A 187 26.63 -14.44 9.45
CA ASP A 187 26.77 -15.62 10.31
C ASP A 187 27.21 -16.89 9.56
N ALA A 188 27.09 -16.92 8.23
CA ALA A 188 27.47 -18.06 7.39
C ALA A 188 27.83 -17.65 5.96
N PRO A 189 28.68 -18.41 5.23
CA PRO A 189 28.86 -18.20 3.79
C PRO A 189 27.56 -18.49 3.00
N PRO A 190 27.42 -17.95 1.78
CA PRO A 190 26.25 -18.25 0.95
C PRO A 190 26.39 -19.69 0.47
N ALA A 191 25.46 -20.56 0.87
CA ALA A 191 25.49 -21.96 0.54
C ALA A 191 24.10 -22.57 0.40
N ASP A 192 23.97 -23.59 -0.44
CA ASP A 192 22.69 -24.24 -0.79
C ASP A 192 22.07 -25.05 0.37
N TYR A 193 22.82 -25.29 1.45
CA TYR A 193 22.32 -26.01 2.64
C TYR A 193 21.58 -25.10 3.63
N LEU A 194 21.48 -23.79 3.36
CA LEU A 194 20.76 -22.87 4.22
C LEU A 194 19.25 -23.07 4.07
N SER A 195 18.57 -23.26 5.21
CA SER A 195 17.11 -23.41 5.24
C SER A 195 16.42 -22.08 4.89
N PRO A 196 15.38 -22.10 4.04
CA PRO A 196 14.59 -20.91 3.75
C PRO A 196 13.92 -20.40 5.02
N THR A 197 13.98 -19.08 5.23
CA THR A 197 13.21 -18.39 6.27
C THR A 197 11.99 -17.74 5.65
N PRO A 198 10.76 -18.22 5.93
CA PRO A 198 9.55 -17.62 5.40
C PRO A 198 9.27 -16.25 6.04
N VAL A 199 8.95 -15.27 5.21
CA VAL A 199 8.55 -13.92 5.61
C VAL A 199 7.18 -13.63 5.00
N PHE A 200 6.17 -13.57 5.85
CA PHE A 200 4.81 -13.26 5.44
C PHE A 200 4.59 -11.74 5.34
N PHE A 201 3.77 -11.32 4.39
CA PHE A 201 3.37 -9.93 4.22
C PHE A 201 1.97 -9.82 3.64
N LEU A 202 1.36 -8.66 3.84
CA LEU A 202 0.04 -8.34 3.33
C LEU A 202 0.14 -7.81 1.89
N ALA A 203 -0.80 -8.22 1.04
CA ALA A 203 -0.99 -7.72 -0.31
C ALA A 203 -2.47 -7.44 -0.56
N VAL A 204 -2.76 -6.57 -1.52
CA VAL A 204 -4.10 -6.43 -2.10
C VAL A 204 -4.29 -7.53 -3.13
N ALA A 205 -5.46 -8.17 -3.13
CA ALA A 205 -5.78 -9.28 -4.02
C ALA A 205 -5.71 -8.87 -5.51
N PRO A 206 -5.46 -9.84 -6.42
CA PRO A 206 -5.50 -9.61 -7.86
C PRO A 206 -6.83 -9.02 -8.33
N ARG A 207 -6.83 -8.33 -9.48
CA ARG A 207 -8.03 -7.79 -10.12
C ARG A 207 -8.79 -6.77 -9.28
N THR A 208 -8.10 -6.12 -8.36
CA THR A 208 -8.66 -4.99 -7.62
C THR A 208 -8.53 -3.74 -8.46
N GLU A 209 -9.66 -3.08 -8.72
CA GLU A 209 -9.70 -1.81 -9.44
C GLU A 209 -9.34 -0.65 -8.50
N PHE A 210 -8.46 0.24 -8.97
CA PHE A 210 -8.06 1.46 -8.28
C PHE A 210 -8.42 2.67 -9.13
N ARG A 211 -8.91 3.73 -8.47
CA ARG A 211 -9.17 5.03 -9.08
C ARG A 211 -8.01 5.98 -8.88
N PHE A 212 -7.31 6.24 -9.97
CA PHE A 212 -6.27 7.25 -10.09
C PHE A 212 -6.91 8.59 -10.46
N ARG A 213 -6.33 9.68 -10.00
CA ARG A 213 -6.85 11.04 -10.25
C ARG A 213 -5.70 11.96 -10.65
N ILE A 214 -5.94 12.74 -11.69
CA ILE A 214 -5.01 13.77 -12.16
C ILE A 214 -5.75 15.09 -12.33
N ALA A 215 -5.09 16.21 -12.04
CA ALA A 215 -5.61 17.54 -12.30
C ALA A 215 -4.51 18.46 -12.83
N PRO A 216 -4.85 19.40 -13.72
CA PRO A 216 -3.87 20.37 -14.23
C PRO A 216 -3.51 21.34 -13.10
N ARG A 217 -2.22 21.62 -12.93
CA ARG A 217 -1.75 22.78 -12.16
C ARG A 217 -1.55 23.98 -13.08
N ASP A 218 -1.03 23.70 -14.28
CA ASP A 218 -0.88 24.66 -15.36
C ASP A 218 -2.06 24.51 -16.33
N PRO A 219 -2.76 25.59 -16.71
CA PRO A 219 -3.81 25.56 -17.75
C PRO A 219 -3.37 24.93 -19.08
N GLU A 220 -2.08 25.03 -19.42
CA GLU A 220 -1.52 24.46 -20.66
C GLU A 220 -1.13 22.97 -20.52
N CYS A 221 -1.37 22.36 -19.36
CA CYS A 221 -1.03 20.96 -19.12
C CYS A 221 -1.89 20.01 -19.98
N ASP A 222 -1.24 19.29 -20.90
CA ASP A 222 -1.86 18.22 -21.68
C ASP A 222 -2.16 16.98 -20.82
N LEU A 223 -3.35 16.97 -20.23
CA LEU A 223 -3.82 15.87 -19.40
C LEU A 223 -4.06 14.56 -20.18
N ASP A 224 -4.37 14.61 -21.49
CA ASP A 224 -4.55 13.40 -22.31
C ASP A 224 -3.23 12.66 -22.44
N ARG A 225 -2.15 13.41 -22.62
CA ARG A 225 -0.80 12.85 -22.67
C ARG A 225 -0.37 12.34 -21.31
N ILE A 226 -0.68 13.04 -20.20
CA ILE A 226 -0.41 12.52 -18.84
C ILE A 226 -1.15 11.22 -18.58
N GLU A 227 -2.43 11.13 -18.93
CA GLU A 227 -3.20 9.91 -18.77
C GLU A 227 -2.56 8.73 -19.52
N LYS A 228 -2.15 8.93 -20.78
CA LYS A 228 -1.46 7.90 -21.57
C LYS A 228 -0.16 7.46 -20.92
N VAL A 229 0.62 8.40 -20.40
CA VAL A 229 1.86 8.08 -19.68
C VAL A 229 1.57 7.31 -18.40
N LEU A 230 0.56 7.72 -17.64
CA LEU A 230 0.13 7.02 -16.43
C LEU A 230 -0.28 5.58 -16.74
N GLN A 231 -1.11 5.36 -17.76
CA GLN A 231 -1.55 4.04 -18.20
C GLN A 231 -0.37 3.15 -18.63
N ARG A 232 0.58 3.69 -19.40
CA ARG A 232 1.79 2.94 -19.79
C ARG A 232 2.69 2.64 -18.61
N THR A 233 2.90 3.60 -17.71
CA THR A 233 3.64 3.39 -16.46
C THR A 233 3.02 2.24 -15.66
N ALA A 234 1.69 2.24 -15.55
CA ALA A 234 0.94 1.24 -14.82
C ALA A 234 1.09 -0.17 -15.42
N ALA A 235 1.10 -0.27 -16.75
CA ALA A 235 1.19 -1.54 -17.48
C ALA A 235 2.63 -2.09 -17.56
N GLU A 236 3.61 -1.21 -17.77
CA GLU A 236 4.99 -1.61 -18.07
C GLU A 236 5.88 -1.66 -16.82
N LEU A 237 5.82 -0.62 -15.97
CA LEU A 237 6.65 -0.51 -14.77
C LEU A 237 5.91 -1.00 -13.51
N GLY A 238 4.60 -0.75 -13.45
CA GLY A 238 3.77 -1.00 -12.27
C GLY A 238 4.00 0.00 -11.14
N PHE A 239 3.21 -0.16 -10.08
CA PHE A 239 3.26 0.66 -8.87
C PHE A 239 3.48 -0.19 -7.62
N GLY A 240 4.03 0.42 -6.58
CA GLY A 240 4.22 -0.22 -5.27
C GLY A 240 5.54 -0.98 -5.16
N ALA A 241 5.54 -2.04 -4.35
CA ALA A 241 6.73 -2.83 -4.08
C ALA A 241 6.79 -4.09 -4.95
N LYS A 242 8.02 -4.61 -5.15
CA LYS A 242 8.30 -5.88 -5.87
C LYS A 242 7.79 -5.92 -7.33
N THR A 243 7.76 -4.77 -8.00
CA THR A 243 7.31 -4.68 -9.40
C THR A 243 8.17 -5.51 -10.37
N SER A 244 9.46 -5.65 -10.11
CA SER A 244 10.38 -6.46 -10.92
C SER A 244 10.05 -7.95 -10.98
N VAL A 245 9.24 -8.45 -10.03
CA VAL A 245 8.78 -9.85 -10.00
C VAL A 245 7.27 -9.96 -10.27
N GLY A 246 6.65 -8.90 -10.81
CA GLY A 246 5.29 -8.91 -11.35
C GLY A 246 4.20 -8.31 -10.45
N TYR A 247 4.51 -7.86 -9.22
CA TYR A 247 3.51 -7.21 -8.37
C TYR A 247 3.14 -5.82 -8.90
N GLY A 248 1.89 -5.41 -8.70
CA GLY A 248 1.46 -4.03 -8.91
C GLY A 248 1.47 -3.55 -10.36
N GLN A 249 1.41 -4.46 -11.34
CA GLN A 249 1.06 -4.10 -12.72
C GLN A 249 -0.44 -3.87 -12.82
N PHE A 250 -0.85 -2.83 -13.53
CA PHE A 250 -2.25 -2.48 -13.74
C PHE A 250 -2.58 -2.29 -15.21
N VAL A 251 -3.83 -2.49 -15.58
CA VAL A 251 -4.36 -2.28 -16.94
C VAL A 251 -5.68 -1.53 -16.88
N SER A 252 -5.98 -0.76 -17.93
CA SER A 252 -7.35 -0.33 -18.18
C SER A 252 -8.15 -1.56 -18.59
N MET A 253 -9.30 -1.79 -17.95
CA MET A 253 -10.30 -2.71 -18.50
C MET A 253 -11.00 -2.09 -19.70
#